data_AF-A0A436VY84-F1
#
_entry.id   AF-A0A436VY84-F1
#
_cell.length_a   1.000
_cell.length_b   1.000
_cell.length_c   1.000
_cell.angle_alpha   90.00
_cell.angle_beta   90.00
_cell.angle_gamma   90.00
#
_symmetry.space_group_name_H-M   'P 1'
#
loop_
_entity.id
_entity.type
_entity.pdbx_description
1 polymer ?
#
loop_
_entity_poly.entity_id
_entity_poly.type
_entity_poly.pdbx_seq_one_letter_code
_entity_poly.pdbx_strand_id
1 'polypeptide(L)'
;MEKTPKPPSHLRKPTQKWFRSVVEEYEMEPHNLRLLIRACEAWDRGEDAREAIEAHGLTYTDRWNSPRARPEVAVERDSRIGFARLIRELSLDGAGSPEATRPPRYASYGARR
;
A
#
# COMPACT_ATOMS: atom_id res chain seq x y z
N MET A 1 21.53 -23.73 -6.15
CA MET A 1 21.28 -22.28 -6.12
C MET A 1 19.78 -22.09 -6.23
N GLU A 2 19.12 -21.78 -5.12
CA GLU A 2 17.72 -21.35 -5.16
C GLU A 2 17.61 -20.08 -6.01
N LYS A 3 16.62 -20.06 -6.90
CA LYS A 3 16.40 -18.92 -7.79
C LYS A 3 15.70 -17.83 -7.00
N THR A 4 16.42 -16.74 -6.71
CA THR A 4 15.81 -15.53 -6.15
C THR A 4 14.60 -15.10 -7.00
N PRO A 5 13.41 -14.92 -6.40
CA PRO A 5 12.22 -14.47 -7.10
C PRO A 5 12.47 -13.16 -7.87
N LYS A 6 12.03 -13.11 -9.12
CA LYS A 6 12.13 -11.89 -9.94
C LYS A 6 10.91 -10.99 -9.71
N PRO A 7 11.08 -9.66 -9.68
CA PRO A 7 9.94 -8.76 -9.61
C PRO A 7 9.07 -8.89 -10.87
N PRO A 8 7.73 -8.80 -10.75
CA PRO A 8 6.84 -8.72 -11.90
C PRO A 8 7.20 -7.55 -12.82
N SER A 9 7.09 -7.78 -14.14
CA SER A 9 7.54 -6.83 -15.16
C SER A 9 6.66 -5.59 -15.30
N HIS A 10 5.39 -5.68 -14.90
CA HIS A 10 4.42 -4.58 -14.97
C HIS A 10 4.59 -3.53 -13.86
N LEU A 11 5.38 -3.84 -12.83
CA LEU A 11 5.63 -2.89 -11.75
C LEU A 11 6.51 -1.73 -12.23
N ARG A 12 6.35 -0.56 -11.61
CA ARG A 12 7.22 0.60 -11.85
C ARG A 12 8.66 0.28 -11.43
N LYS A 13 9.65 0.91 -12.06
CA LYS A 13 11.08 0.66 -11.77
C LYS A 13 11.46 0.86 -10.28
N PRO A 14 11.00 1.91 -9.58
CA PRO A 14 11.25 2.06 -8.15
C PRO A 14 10.72 0.88 -7.33
N THR A 15 9.51 0.42 -7.67
CA THR A 15 8.82 -0.67 -6.98
C THR A 15 9.47 -2.02 -7.27
N GLN A 16 9.94 -2.25 -8.50
CA GLN A 16 10.78 -3.42 -8.82
C GLN A 16 12.06 -3.44 -7.99
N LYS A 17 12.68 -2.27 -7.77
CA LYS A 17 13.89 -2.15 -6.94
C LYS A 17 13.59 -2.48 -5.48
N TRP A 18 12.49 -1.96 -4.94
CA TRP A 18 12.05 -2.26 -3.57
C TRP A 18 11.67 -3.74 -3.39
N PHE A 19 10.96 -4.33 -4.34
CA PHE A 19 10.67 -5.77 -4.32
C PHE A 19 11.95 -6.59 -4.18
N ARG A 20 12.98 -6.27 -4.97
CA ARG A 20 14.28 -6.98 -4.90
C ARG A 20 14.93 -6.82 -3.54
N SER A 21 14.99 -5.60 -2.98
CA SER A 21 15.61 -5.40 -1.67
C SER A 21 14.90 -6.21 -0.59
N VAL A 22 13.57 -6.28 -0.62
CA VAL A 22 12.80 -7.07 0.34
C VAL A 22 13.06 -8.57 0.16
N VAL A 23 13.09 -9.09 -1.07
CA VAL A 23 13.37 -10.51 -1.32
C VAL A 23 14.82 -10.90 -1.02
N GLU A 24 15.76 -9.95 -1.12
CA GLU A 24 17.18 -10.14 -0.78
C GLU A 24 17.42 -10.10 0.74
N GLU A 25 16.67 -9.27 1.47
CA GLU A 25 16.83 -9.06 2.91
C GLU A 25 16.05 -10.08 3.76
N TYR A 26 14.92 -10.58 3.25
CA TYR A 26 14.02 -11.45 3.99
C TYR A 26 13.85 -12.83 3.33
N GLU A 27 13.89 -13.89 4.14
CA GLU A 27 13.51 -15.22 3.69
C GLU A 27 11.99 -15.28 3.45
N MET A 28 11.61 -15.56 2.21
CA MET A 28 10.25 -15.36 1.73
C MET A 28 9.59 -16.67 1.31
N GLU A 29 8.59 -17.07 2.10
CA GLU A 29 7.70 -18.17 1.72
C GLU A 29 6.82 -17.80 0.50
N PRO A 30 6.36 -18.78 -0.31
CA PRO A 30 5.57 -18.52 -1.51
C PRO A 30 4.28 -17.71 -1.28
N HIS A 31 3.67 -17.82 -0.10
CA HIS A 31 2.47 -17.05 0.25
C HIS A 31 2.81 -15.59 0.58
N ASN A 32 3.93 -15.33 1.26
CA ASN A 32 4.42 -13.98 1.53
C ASN A 32 4.85 -13.26 0.25
N LEU A 33 5.44 -13.97 -0.71
CA LEU A 33 5.72 -13.40 -2.04
C LEU A 33 4.46 -12.88 -2.74
N ARG A 34 3.33 -13.58 -2.62
CA ARG A 34 2.06 -13.11 -3.20
C ARG A 34 1.58 -11.83 -2.52
N LEU A 35 1.71 -11.73 -1.20
CA LEU A 35 1.37 -10.52 -0.45
C LEU A 35 2.28 -9.35 -0.83
N LEU A 36 3.59 -9.60 -0.99
CA LEU A 36 4.56 -8.59 -1.43
C LEU A 36 4.23 -8.05 -2.82
N ILE A 37 3.87 -8.94 -3.76
CA ILE A 37 3.44 -8.50 -5.10
C ILE A 37 2.21 -7.61 -5.00
N ARG A 38 1.20 -7.98 -4.20
CA ARG A 38 0.00 -7.14 -4.01
C ARG A 38 0.33 -5.81 -3.35
N ALA A 39 1.30 -5.78 -2.43
CA ALA A 39 1.75 -4.54 -1.81
C ALA A 39 2.41 -3.62 -2.86
N CYS A 40 3.28 -4.18 -3.70
CA CYS A 40 3.90 -3.45 -4.81
C CYS A 40 2.86 -2.86 -5.76
N GLU A 41 1.85 -3.65 -6.16
CA GLU A 41 0.78 -3.19 -7.05
C GLU A 41 -0.07 -2.08 -6.41
N ALA A 42 -0.37 -2.21 -5.11
CA ALA A 42 -1.10 -1.19 -4.37
C ALA A 42 -0.28 0.12 -4.27
N TRP A 43 1.03 0.03 -4.07
CA TRP A 43 1.90 1.19 -4.08
C TRP A 43 1.89 1.88 -5.46
N ASP A 44 2.14 1.13 -6.54
CA ASP A 44 2.15 1.69 -7.90
C ASP A 44 0.83 2.37 -8.25
N ARG A 45 -0.31 1.76 -7.88
CA ARG A 45 -1.63 2.36 -8.09
C ARG A 45 -1.83 3.63 -7.27
N GLY A 46 -1.28 3.69 -6.06
CA GLY A 46 -1.29 4.89 -5.24
C GLY A 46 -0.50 6.03 -5.90
N GLU A 47 0.67 5.73 -6.47
CA GLU A 47 1.46 6.73 -7.21
C GLU A 47 0.77 7.19 -8.49
N ASP A 48 0.16 6.28 -9.26
CA ASP A 48 -0.66 6.65 -10.44
C ASP A 48 -1.73 7.68 -10.07
N ALA A 49 -2.46 7.42 -8.97
CA ALA A 49 -3.53 8.28 -8.49
C ALA A 49 -2.99 9.62 -7.95
N ARG A 50 -1.87 9.60 -7.22
CA ARG A 50 -1.19 10.79 -6.69
C ARG A 50 -0.78 11.74 -7.84
N GLU A 51 -0.14 11.18 -8.87
CA GLU A 51 0.30 11.94 -10.06
C GLU A 51 -0.90 12.53 -10.82
N ALA A 52 -2.00 11.79 -10.96
CA ALA A 52 -3.22 12.29 -11.58
C ALA A 52 -3.88 13.42 -10.79
N ILE A 53 -3.91 13.32 -9.46
CA ILE A 53 -4.44 14.38 -8.57
C ILE A 53 -3.56 15.63 -8.65
N GLU A 54 -2.23 15.48 -8.68
CA GLU A 54 -1.28 16.57 -8.84
C GLU A 54 -1.51 17.32 -10.17
N ALA A 55 -1.76 16.59 -11.26
CA ALA A 55 -2.00 17.17 -12.58
C ALA A 55 -3.39 17.83 -12.72
N HIS A 56 -4.43 17.26 -12.10
CA HIS A 56 -5.83 17.62 -12.39
C HIS A 56 -6.58 18.27 -11.22
N GLY A 57 -5.93 18.42 -10.07
CA GLY A 57 -6.51 18.91 -8.82
C GLY A 57 -7.43 17.89 -8.15
N LEU A 58 -8.04 18.29 -7.03
CA LEU A 58 -8.87 17.39 -6.18
C LEU A 58 -10.32 17.24 -6.66
N THR A 59 -10.80 18.16 -7.49
CA THR A 59 -12.21 18.21 -7.91
C THR A 59 -12.32 18.45 -9.41
N TYR A 60 -13.47 18.08 -9.97
CA TYR A 60 -13.88 18.42 -11.33
C TYR A 60 -15.31 18.94 -11.32
N THR A 61 -15.67 19.74 -12.33
CA THR A 61 -17.04 20.20 -12.54
C THR A 61 -17.81 19.18 -13.35
N ASP A 62 -18.98 18.77 -12.85
CA ASP A 62 -19.89 17.91 -13.61
C ASP A 62 -20.67 18.70 -14.68
N ARG A 63 -21.57 18.02 -15.40
CA ARG A 63 -22.39 18.63 -16.47
C ARG A 63 -23.30 19.78 -16.01
N TRP A 64 -23.52 19.92 -14.69
CA TRP A 64 -24.31 21.00 -14.10
C TRP A 64 -23.42 22.05 -13.41
N ASN A 65 -22.13 22.09 -13.75
CA ASN A 65 -21.15 23.00 -13.16
C ASN A 65 -21.00 22.86 -11.64
N SER A 66 -21.36 21.70 -11.08
CA SER A 66 -21.24 21.44 -9.64
C SER A 66 -19.91 20.75 -9.35
N PRO A 67 -19.17 21.16 -8.30
CA PRO A 67 -17.90 20.56 -7.95
C PRO A 67 -18.10 19.14 -7.39
N ARG A 68 -17.37 18.17 -7.95
CA ARG A 68 -17.35 16.77 -7.52
C ARG A 68 -15.93 16.33 -7.20
N ALA A 69 -15.79 15.46 -6.21
CA ALA A 69 -14.52 14.82 -5.91
C ALA A 69 -14.10 13.91 -7.07
N ARG A 70 -12.82 13.98 -7.43
CA ARG A 70 -12.23 13.12 -8.45
C ARG A 70 -12.16 11.66 -7.98
N PRO A 71 -12.43 10.66 -8.83
CA PRO A 71 -12.37 9.26 -8.45
C PRO A 71 -10.97 8.83 -7.99
N GLU A 72 -9.92 9.45 -8.53
CA GLU A 72 -8.52 9.20 -8.19
C GLU A 72 -8.25 9.42 -6.70
N VAL A 73 -8.97 10.34 -6.04
CA VAL A 73 -8.86 10.58 -4.60
C VAL A 73 -9.21 9.33 -3.80
N ALA A 74 -10.27 8.61 -4.22
CA ALA A 74 -10.65 7.36 -3.58
C ALA A 74 -9.62 6.25 -3.87
N VAL A 75 -9.12 6.19 -5.11
CA VAL A 75 -8.09 5.23 -5.52
C VAL A 75 -6.80 5.41 -4.72
N GLU A 76 -6.31 6.64 -4.55
CA GLU A 76 -5.11 6.94 -3.76
C GLU A 76 -5.32 6.49 -2.31
N ARG A 77 -6.45 6.87 -1.71
CA ARG A 77 -6.78 6.53 -0.32
C ARG A 77 -6.81 5.02 -0.11
N ASP A 78 -7.53 4.30 -0.94
CA ASP A 78 -7.74 2.86 -0.79
C ASP A 78 -6.43 2.09 -1.08
N SER A 79 -5.63 2.56 -2.04
CA SER A 79 -4.29 2.03 -2.34
C SER A 79 -3.34 2.19 -1.15
N ARG A 80 -3.32 3.38 -0.52
CA ARG A 80 -2.50 3.64 0.69
C ARG A 80 -2.91 2.75 1.87
N ILE A 81 -4.21 2.56 2.08
CA ILE A 81 -4.71 1.68 3.14
C ILE A 81 -4.37 0.22 2.83
N GLY A 82 -4.58 -0.23 1.59
CA GLY A 82 -4.26 -1.57 1.13
C GLY A 82 -2.78 -1.89 1.30
N PHE A 83 -1.91 -0.99 0.84
CA PHE A 83 -0.47 -1.09 1.03
C PHE A 83 -0.10 -1.22 2.51
N ALA A 84 -0.56 -0.31 3.37
CA ALA A 84 -0.25 -0.35 4.80
C ALA A 84 -0.72 -1.64 5.50
N ARG A 85 -1.86 -2.21 5.08
CA ARG A 85 -2.36 -3.49 5.60
C ARG A 85 -1.50 -4.66 5.15
N LEU A 86 -1.10 -4.69 3.87
CA LEU A 86 -0.25 -5.75 3.32
C LEU A 86 1.16 -5.72 3.91
N ILE A 87 1.73 -4.53 4.13
CA ILE A 87 3.01 -4.38 4.84
C ILE A 87 2.91 -4.90 6.26
N ARG A 88 1.82 -4.59 6.97
CA ARG A 88 1.59 -5.12 8.31
C ARG A 88 1.48 -6.65 8.31
N GLU A 89 0.81 -7.24 7.33
CA GLU A 89 0.68 -8.70 7.21
C GLU A 89 2.04 -9.36 6.94
N LEU A 90 2.86 -8.76 6.06
CA LEU A 90 4.20 -9.25 5.74
C LEU A 90 5.15 -9.29 6.94
N SER A 91 4.91 -8.47 7.97
CA SER A 91 5.67 -8.47 9.23
C SER A 91 7.19 -8.46 9.02
N LEU A 92 7.68 -7.57 8.15
CA LEU A 92 9.10 -7.44 7.77
C LEU A 92 10.01 -7.00 8.94
N ASP A 93 9.52 -6.89 10.17
CA ASP A 93 10.29 -6.37 11.30
C ASP A 93 11.06 -7.49 12.04
N GLY A 94 10.97 -8.74 11.56
CA GLY A 94 11.65 -9.91 12.15
C GLY A 94 11.16 -10.31 13.55
N ALA A 95 10.29 -9.51 14.16
CA ALA A 95 9.65 -9.81 15.43
C ALA A 95 8.52 -10.81 15.22
N GLY A 96 8.85 -12.09 15.18
CA GLY A 96 7.91 -13.18 15.45
C GLY A 96 7.41 -13.11 16.90
N SER A 97 6.76 -12.02 17.31
CA SER A 97 6.09 -11.94 18.60
C SER A 97 4.58 -11.98 18.36
N PRO A 98 3.89 -13.03 18.83
CA PRO A 98 2.42 -13.09 18.88
C PRO A 98 1.79 -12.01 19.80
N GLU A 99 2.57 -11.06 20.32
CA GLU A 99 2.18 -10.17 21.40
C GLU A 99 2.18 -8.69 21.02
N ALA A 100 1.82 -8.39 19.77
CA ALA A 100 1.36 -7.06 19.41
C ALA A 100 -0.04 -7.14 18.79
N THR A 101 -1.00 -7.64 19.59
CA THR A 101 -2.36 -7.06 19.57
C THR A 101 -2.15 -5.58 19.75
N ARG A 102 -2.03 -4.81 18.66
CA ARG A 102 -1.89 -3.35 18.72
C ARG A 102 -3.04 -2.87 19.60
N PRO A 103 -2.78 -2.43 20.85
CA PRO A 103 -3.87 -2.09 21.73
C PRO A 103 -4.64 -0.95 21.04
N PRO A 104 -5.98 -0.93 21.14
CA PRO A 104 -6.73 0.23 20.69
C PRO A 104 -6.09 1.48 21.29
N ARG A 105 -5.92 2.53 20.48
CA ARG A 105 -5.33 3.80 20.92
C ARG A 105 -6.22 4.39 22.02
N TYR A 106 -5.89 4.07 23.28
CA TYR A 106 -6.49 4.49 24.54
C TYR A 106 -8.03 4.41 24.65
N ALA A 107 -8.53 3.91 25.78
CA ALA A 107 -9.94 3.93 26.14
C ALA A 107 -10.57 5.35 26.27
N SER A 108 -9.78 6.42 26.06
CA SER A 108 -10.25 7.81 26.15
C SER A 108 -10.94 8.33 24.88
N TYR A 109 -10.84 7.63 23.74
CA TYR A 109 -11.59 7.97 22.52
C TYR A 109 -13.02 7.41 22.59
N GLY A 110 -13.84 7.99 23.45
CA GLY A 110 -15.22 7.59 23.66
C GLY A 110 -15.86 8.15 24.93
N ALA A 111 -15.05 8.71 25.85
CA ALA A 111 -15.52 9.34 27.07
C ALA A 111 -15.62 10.88 26.95
N ARG A 112 -16.07 11.39 25.80
CA ARG A 112 -16.61 12.76 25.72
C ARG A 112 -18.12 12.65 25.56
N ARG A 113 -18.80 13.09 26.62
CA ARG A 113 -20.25 13.23 26.80
C ARG A 113 -20.97 13.75 25.57
#